data_AF-A0A7W9IMJ4-F1
#
_entry.id   AF-A0A7W9IMJ4-F1
#
_cell.length_a   1.000
_cell.length_b   1.000
_cell.length_c   1.000
_cell.angle_alpha   90.00
_cell.angle_beta   90.00
_cell.angle_gamma   90.00
#
_symmetry.space_group_name_H-M   'P 1'
#
loop_
_entity.id
_entity.type
_entity.pdbx_description
1 polymer ?
#
loop_
_entity_poly.entity_id
_entity_poly.type
_entity_poly.pdbx_seq_one_letter_code
_entity_poly.pdbx_strand_id
1 'polypeptide(L)'
;MAVTEDGRFMVAADDAGEVRLHDLTTGQRAGTLIRDGGGPGQVAVVVTGDRPLVITGSGPEGTVRVWDPVTGRQTGAPLADDARAHALVASAVEGHPVAVSGEWHDGHGRIRVWDLVIGRPAGPALMLPTWVAALATTPRGRLVVASGRDVTVLDPY
;
A
#
# COMPACT_ATOMS: atom_id res chain seq x y z
N MET A 1 -1.26 -8.31 -6.42
CA MET A 1 -2.09 -9.07 -5.48
C MET A 1 -1.49 -8.92 -4.10
N ALA A 2 -2.30 -8.77 -3.06
CA ALA A 2 -1.86 -8.72 -1.67
C ALA A 2 -2.86 -9.48 -0.76
N VAL A 3 -2.37 -9.97 0.37
CA VAL A 3 -3.16 -10.69 1.37
C VAL A 3 -2.94 -10.02 2.71
N THR A 4 -4.02 -9.93 3.48
CA THR A 4 -4.02 -9.40 4.86
C THR A 4 -3.22 -10.30 5.80
N GLU A 5 -2.67 -9.72 6.88
CA GLU A 5 -1.82 -10.46 7.82
C GLU A 5 -2.56 -11.61 8.55
N ASP A 6 -3.87 -11.46 8.75
CA ASP A 6 -4.74 -12.51 9.29
C ASP A 6 -5.12 -13.58 8.26
N GLY A 7 -4.72 -13.41 7.00
CA GLY A 7 -5.02 -14.31 5.89
C GLY A 7 -6.49 -14.30 5.47
N ARG A 8 -7.33 -13.40 6.00
CA ARG A 8 -8.78 -13.43 5.75
C ARG A 8 -9.15 -12.82 4.42
N PHE A 9 -8.50 -11.73 4.04
CA PHE A 9 -8.80 -10.99 2.82
C PHE A 9 -7.62 -10.97 1.85
N MET A 10 -7.95 -11.05 0.57
CA MET A 10 -7.02 -10.88 -0.54
C MET A 10 -7.54 -9.80 -1.48
N VAL A 11 -6.63 -8.93 -1.94
CA VAL A 11 -6.89 -7.98 -3.00
C VAL A 11 -6.10 -8.33 -4.25
N ALA A 12 -6.75 -8.33 -5.40
CA ALA A 12 -6.12 -8.51 -6.70
C ALA A 12 -6.47 -7.32 -7.61
N ALA A 13 -5.51 -6.88 -8.41
CA ALA A 13 -5.72 -5.89 -9.46
C ALA A 13 -5.46 -6.55 -10.80
N ASP A 14 -6.26 -6.22 -11.81
CA ASP A 14 -6.02 -6.62 -13.20
C ASP A 14 -5.39 -5.50 -14.04
N ASP A 15 -5.06 -5.82 -15.28
CA ASP A 15 -4.42 -4.89 -16.22
C ASP A 15 -5.32 -3.71 -16.60
N ALA A 16 -6.64 -3.87 -16.48
CA ALA A 16 -7.61 -2.80 -16.67
C ALA A 16 -7.72 -1.86 -15.45
N GLY A 17 -7.03 -2.20 -14.36
CA GLY A 17 -7.05 -1.44 -13.11
C GLY A 17 -8.25 -1.75 -12.22
N GLU A 18 -9.04 -2.78 -12.53
CA GLU A 18 -10.10 -3.27 -11.64
C GLU A 18 -9.45 -3.95 -10.44
N VAL A 19 -9.85 -3.54 -9.23
CA VAL A 19 -9.38 -4.09 -7.97
C VAL A 19 -10.49 -4.89 -7.32
N ARG A 20 -10.26 -6.17 -7.04
CA ARG A 20 -11.22 -7.10 -6.44
C ARG A 20 -10.76 -7.49 -5.04
N LEU A 21 -11.68 -7.39 -4.09
CA LEU A 21 -11.49 -7.90 -2.72
C LEU A 21 -12.21 -9.25 -2.59
N HIS A 22 -11.48 -10.24 -2.11
CA HIS A 22 -11.97 -11.59 -1.83
C HIS A 22 -11.86 -11.88 -0.33
N ASP A 23 -12.93 -12.42 0.25
CA ASP A 23 -12.89 -13.04 1.58
C ASP A 23 -12.51 -14.51 1.39
N LEU A 24 -11.31 -14.86 1.84
CA LEU A 24 -10.72 -16.20 1.71
C LEU A 24 -11.33 -17.21 2.69
N THR A 25 -12.02 -16.76 3.75
CA THR A 25 -12.69 -17.66 4.69
C THR A 25 -13.99 -18.20 4.10
N THR A 26 -14.70 -17.38 3.32
CA THR A 26 -15.96 -17.75 2.66
C THR A 26 -15.76 -18.16 1.20
N GLY A 27 -14.61 -17.83 0.60
CA GLY A 27 -14.35 -17.96 -0.83
C GLY A 27 -15.15 -16.98 -1.69
N GLN A 28 -15.88 -16.04 -1.08
CA GLN A 28 -16.74 -15.10 -1.78
C GLN A 28 -16.00 -13.80 -2.13
N ARG A 29 -16.45 -13.15 -3.19
CA ARG A 29 -16.05 -11.78 -3.50
C ARG A 29 -16.69 -10.84 -2.48
N ALA A 30 -15.87 -10.11 -1.74
CA ALA A 30 -16.31 -9.14 -0.74
C ALA A 30 -16.58 -7.76 -1.35
N GLY A 31 -15.92 -7.41 -2.47
CA GLY A 31 -16.14 -6.14 -3.14
C GLY A 31 -15.34 -5.97 -4.44
N THR A 32 -15.63 -4.89 -5.17
CA THR A 32 -14.85 -4.47 -6.34
C THR A 32 -14.82 -2.97 -6.47
N LEU A 33 -13.65 -2.49 -6.87
CA LEU A 33 -13.33 -1.09 -7.06
C LEU A 33 -12.78 -0.92 -8.48
N ILE A 34 -13.37 0.00 -9.23
CA ILE A 34 -12.92 0.33 -10.59
C ILE A 34 -12.08 1.61 -10.50
N ARG A 35 -10.90 1.59 -11.09
CA ARG A 35 -10.02 2.77 -11.20
C ARG A 35 -10.27 3.47 -12.54
N ASP A 36 -10.38 4.78 -12.51
CA ASP A 36 -10.60 5.60 -13.72
C ASP A 36 -9.31 5.79 -14.54
N GLY A 37 -8.75 4.70 -15.10
CA GLY A 37 -7.80 4.78 -16.23
C GLY A 37 -6.29 4.81 -15.90
N GLY A 38 -5.85 4.26 -14.76
CA GLY A 38 -4.45 4.35 -14.30
C GLY A 38 -3.48 3.22 -14.71
N GLY A 39 -3.92 2.19 -15.43
CA GLY A 39 -3.10 0.99 -15.73
C GLY A 39 -2.68 0.22 -14.45
N PRO A 40 -1.79 -0.79 -14.54
CA PRO A 40 -1.45 -1.67 -13.42
C PRO A 40 -0.73 -0.87 -12.32
N GLY A 41 -1.51 -0.44 -11.33
CA GLY A 41 -1.02 0.19 -10.12
C GLY A 41 -0.72 -0.85 -9.04
N GLN A 42 0.19 -0.53 -8.13
CA GLN A 42 0.43 -1.35 -6.94
C GLN A 42 -0.83 -1.44 -6.08
N VAL A 43 -1.04 -2.56 -5.40
CA VAL A 43 -2.16 -2.76 -4.47
C VAL A 43 -1.69 -3.43 -3.19
N ALA A 44 -2.24 -2.96 -2.08
CA ALA A 44 -2.05 -3.51 -0.75
C ALA A 44 -3.41 -3.59 -0.03
N VAL A 45 -3.49 -4.43 1.00
CA VAL A 45 -4.67 -4.57 1.85
C VAL A 45 -4.22 -4.72 3.29
N VAL A 46 -4.91 -4.05 4.20
CA VAL A 46 -4.68 -4.11 5.64
C VAL A 46 -6.02 -4.23 6.36
N VAL A 47 -6.04 -4.90 7.51
CA VAL A 47 -7.22 -4.97 8.37
C VAL A 47 -7.06 -4.02 9.55
N THR A 48 -8.10 -3.24 9.82
CA THR A 48 -8.23 -2.43 11.04
C THR A 48 -9.49 -2.85 11.78
N GLY A 49 -9.34 -3.48 12.94
CA GLY A 49 -10.47 -4.16 13.59
C GLY A 49 -11.02 -5.27 12.70
N ASP A 50 -12.30 -5.19 12.31
CA ASP A 50 -12.95 -6.15 11.39
C ASP A 50 -13.11 -5.63 9.96
N ARG A 51 -12.54 -4.47 9.64
CA ARG A 51 -12.74 -3.81 8.34
C ARG A 51 -11.44 -3.80 7.53
N PRO A 52 -11.43 -4.40 6.33
CA PRO A 52 -10.31 -4.26 5.42
C PRO A 52 -10.31 -2.86 4.80
N LEU A 53 -9.12 -2.29 4.65
CA LEU A 53 -8.84 -1.13 3.82
C LEU A 53 -8.06 -1.60 2.60
N VAL A 54 -8.45 -1.11 1.42
CA VAL A 54 -7.72 -1.35 0.18
C VAL A 54 -6.91 -0.12 -0.14
N ILE A 55 -5.61 -0.31 -0.37
CA ILE A 55 -4.68 0.78 -0.68
C ILE A 55 -4.14 0.54 -2.06
N THR A 56 -4.15 1.59 -2.86
CA THR A 56 -3.74 1.48 -4.25
C THR A 56 -2.77 2.60 -4.60
N GLY A 57 -1.61 2.23 -5.12
CA GLY A 57 -0.61 3.15 -5.68
C GLY A 57 -0.86 3.26 -7.18
N SER A 58 -1.05 4.46 -7.71
CA SER A 58 -1.53 4.66 -9.08
C SER A 58 -0.50 5.33 -9.96
N GLY A 59 -0.01 4.59 -10.96
CA GLY A 59 0.38 5.12 -12.26
C GLY A 59 1.42 6.25 -12.27
N PRO A 60 1.53 7.00 -13.39
CA PRO A 60 2.53 8.05 -13.60
C PRO A 60 2.49 9.17 -12.54
N GLU A 61 1.33 9.40 -11.94
CA GLU A 61 1.04 10.47 -10.98
C GLU A 61 1.47 10.15 -9.53
N GLY A 62 1.93 8.92 -9.25
CA GLY A 62 2.51 8.56 -7.95
C GLY A 62 1.55 8.53 -6.75
N THR A 63 0.26 8.80 -6.95
CA THR A 63 -0.68 8.92 -5.83
C THR A 63 -0.99 7.57 -5.15
N VAL A 64 -0.98 7.55 -3.82
CA VAL A 64 -1.53 6.49 -2.98
C VAL A 64 -2.98 6.85 -2.62
N ARG A 65 -3.90 5.92 -2.78
CA ARG A 65 -5.34 6.11 -2.48
C ARG A 65 -5.82 5.03 -1.54
N VAL A 66 -6.63 5.42 -0.57
CA VAL A 66 -7.29 4.51 0.37
C VAL A 66 -8.74 4.35 -0.04
N TRP A 67 -9.25 3.14 0.03
CA TRP A 67 -10.61 2.83 -0.38
C TRP A 67 -11.32 2.00 0.66
N ASP A 68 -12.59 2.34 0.88
CA ASP A 68 -13.53 1.49 1.59
C ASP A 68 -14.05 0.43 0.59
N PRO A 69 -13.76 -0.86 0.79
CA PRO A 69 -14.13 -1.89 -0.15
C PRO A 69 -15.62 -2.28 -0.11
N VAL A 70 -16.35 -1.88 0.94
CA VAL A 70 -17.80 -2.12 1.06
C VAL A 70 -18.55 -1.14 0.18
N THR A 71 -18.16 0.13 0.23
CA THR A 71 -18.79 1.20 -0.55
C THR A 71 -18.17 1.39 -1.94
N GLY A 72 -16.95 0.89 -2.14
CA GLY A 72 -16.14 1.16 -3.33
C GLY A 72 -15.65 2.60 -3.45
N ARG A 73 -15.84 3.42 -2.40
CA ARG A 73 -15.49 4.85 -2.42
C ARG A 73 -14.09 5.07 -1.87
N GLN A 74 -13.41 6.06 -2.45
CA GLN A 74 -12.16 6.55 -1.88
C GLN A 74 -12.42 7.21 -0.52
N THR A 75 -11.55 6.92 0.44
CA THR A 75 -11.54 7.53 1.77
C THR A 75 -10.56 8.70 1.77
N GLY A 76 -11.05 9.91 2.01
CA GLY A 76 -10.22 11.11 2.06
C GLY A 76 -9.65 11.55 0.70
N ALA A 77 -8.71 12.49 0.74
CA ALA A 77 -7.98 12.94 -0.44
C ALA A 77 -6.88 11.94 -0.82
N PRO A 78 -6.45 11.89 -2.10
CA PRO A 78 -5.27 11.12 -2.48
C PRO A 78 -4.05 11.55 -1.66
N LEU A 79 -3.30 10.56 -1.21
CA LEU A 79 -2.02 10.72 -0.55
C LEU A 79 -0.98 10.85 -1.67
N ALA A 80 -0.59 12.08 -1.97
CA ALA A 80 0.35 12.38 -3.04
C ALA A 80 1.65 12.95 -2.47
N ASP A 81 2.76 12.48 -3.01
CA ASP A 81 3.96 13.30 -3.17
C ASP A 81 4.37 13.24 -4.65
N ASP A 82 5.25 14.14 -5.08
CA ASP A 82 5.60 14.37 -6.49
C ASP A 82 6.38 13.18 -7.14
N ALA A 83 6.28 11.97 -6.59
CA ALA A 83 7.09 10.83 -6.95
C ALA A 83 6.26 9.55 -7.16
N ARG A 84 6.68 8.77 -8.15
CA ARG A 84 5.97 7.57 -8.57
C ARG A 84 6.18 6.41 -7.60
N ALA A 85 5.12 5.93 -6.97
CA ALA A 85 5.16 4.72 -6.15
C ALA A 85 5.37 3.46 -7.02
N HIS A 86 6.52 2.83 -6.86
CA HIS A 86 6.92 1.57 -7.52
C HIS A 86 6.68 0.34 -6.64
N ALA A 87 6.73 0.51 -5.32
CA ALA A 87 6.39 -0.50 -4.33
C ALA A 87 5.35 0.04 -3.36
N LEU A 88 4.45 -0.81 -2.88
CA LEU A 88 3.43 -0.45 -1.90
C LEU A 88 3.14 -1.65 -1.00
N VAL A 89 3.15 -1.41 0.31
CA VAL A 89 2.67 -2.36 1.32
C VAL A 89 1.82 -1.64 2.34
N ALA A 90 0.99 -2.39 3.06
CA ALA A 90 0.20 -1.87 4.17
C ALA A 90 0.18 -2.88 5.31
N SER A 91 0.15 -2.37 6.53
CA SER A 91 0.18 -3.16 7.77
C SER A 91 -0.44 -2.35 8.90
N ALA A 92 -0.81 -3.03 9.98
CA ALA A 92 -1.26 -2.39 11.21
C ALA A 92 -0.11 -2.42 12.22
N VAL A 93 0.42 -1.26 12.59
CA VAL A 93 1.43 -1.12 13.64
C VAL A 93 0.72 -0.78 14.94
N GLU A 94 0.76 -1.70 15.90
CA GLU A 94 0.01 -1.58 17.17
C GLU A 94 -1.49 -1.29 16.98
N GLY A 95 -2.08 -1.85 15.90
CA GLY A 95 -3.48 -1.61 15.53
C GLY A 95 -3.72 -0.34 14.71
N HIS A 96 -2.69 0.47 14.48
CA HIS A 96 -2.76 1.68 13.68
C HIS A 96 -2.43 1.38 12.20
N PRO A 97 -3.36 1.60 11.26
CA PRO A 97 -3.13 1.29 9.86
C PRO A 97 -2.14 2.26 9.22
N VAL A 98 -1.14 1.67 8.58
CA VAL A 98 -0.18 2.42 7.76
C VAL A 98 -0.04 1.83 6.37
N ALA A 99 0.33 2.68 5.43
CA ALA A 99 0.87 2.26 4.15
C ALA A 99 2.31 2.74 4.01
N VAL A 100 3.11 2.00 3.26
CA VAL A 100 4.46 2.38 2.90
C VAL A 100 4.58 2.37 1.39
N SER A 101 4.91 3.52 0.80
CA SER A 101 5.29 3.62 -0.61
C SER A 101 6.80 3.64 -0.76
N GLY A 102 7.27 2.97 -1.81
CA GLY A 102 8.65 3.02 -2.27
C GLY A 102 8.68 3.64 -3.65
N GLU A 103 9.51 4.65 -3.83
CA GLU A 103 9.59 5.46 -5.05
C GLU A 103 11.03 5.51 -5.57
N TRP A 104 11.16 5.94 -6.82
CA TRP A 104 12.42 6.27 -7.46
C TRP A 104 12.32 7.64 -8.11
N HIS A 105 13.20 8.55 -7.71
CA HIS A 105 13.20 9.91 -8.23
C HIS A 105 14.60 10.52 -8.12
N ASP A 106 15.03 11.25 -9.15
CA ASP A 106 16.33 11.94 -9.22
C ASP A 106 17.55 11.07 -8.82
N GLY A 107 17.54 9.79 -9.21
CA GLY A 107 18.66 8.89 -8.91
C GLY A 107 18.69 8.35 -7.48
N HIS A 108 17.63 8.58 -6.70
CA HIS A 108 17.51 8.08 -5.33
C HIS A 108 16.18 7.36 -5.09
N GLY A 109 16.23 6.33 -4.24
CA GLY A 109 15.02 5.72 -3.71
C GLY A 109 14.44 6.58 -2.60
N ARG A 110 13.12 6.62 -2.50
CA ARG A 110 12.43 7.24 -1.38
C ARG A 110 11.46 6.24 -0.76
N ILE A 111 11.38 6.25 0.56
CA ILE A 111 10.34 5.54 1.30
C ILE A 111 9.50 6.56 2.04
N ARG A 112 8.18 6.45 1.90
CA ARG A 112 7.22 7.21 2.66
C ARG A 112 6.35 6.30 3.49
N VAL A 113 6.20 6.62 4.76
CA VAL A 113 5.19 6.03 5.65
C VAL A 113 4.00 6.97 5.71
N TRP A 114 2.81 6.42 5.45
CA TRP A 114 1.54 7.12 5.45
C TRP A 114 0.70 6.63 6.63
N ASP A 115 0.27 7.57 7.46
CA ASP A 115 -0.79 7.35 8.44
C ASP A 115 -2.13 7.34 7.71
N LEU A 116 -2.81 6.18 7.71
CA LEU A 116 -4.07 6.02 6.97
C LEU A 116 -5.29 6.54 7.73
N VAL A 117 -5.16 6.85 9.03
CA VAL A 117 -6.23 7.46 9.84
C VAL A 117 -6.25 8.96 9.60
N ILE A 118 -5.08 9.61 9.65
CA ILE A 118 -4.93 11.05 9.48
C ILE A 118 -4.88 11.43 7.99
N GLY A 119 -4.48 10.48 7.13
CA GLY A 119 -4.32 10.71 5.69
C GLY A 119 -3.14 11.62 5.39
N ARG A 120 -2.01 11.43 6.10
CA ARG A 120 -0.79 12.25 5.96
C ARG A 120 0.46 11.41 6.17
N PRO A 121 1.64 11.88 5.72
CA PRO A 121 2.91 11.27 6.10
C PRO A 121 3.08 11.18 7.62
N ALA A 122 3.51 10.02 8.11
CA ALA A 122 3.84 9.80 9.53
C ALA A 122 5.24 10.35 9.92
N GLY A 123 5.93 11.01 8.98
CA GLY A 123 7.26 11.55 9.18
C GLY A 123 7.93 11.99 7.87
N PRO A 124 9.22 12.39 7.93
CA PRO A 124 10.00 12.67 6.74
C PRO A 124 10.21 11.41 5.89
N ALA A 125 10.41 11.59 4.58
CA ALA A 125 10.79 10.48 3.71
C ALA A 125 12.19 9.98 4.08
N LEU A 126 12.38 8.66 3.99
CA LEU A 126 13.71 8.06 4.09
C LEU A 126 14.33 7.99 2.70
N MET A 127 15.54 8.54 2.58
CA MET A 127 16.30 8.53 1.33
C MET A 127 17.18 7.29 1.26
N LEU A 128 17.15 6.63 0.11
CA LEU A 128 17.97 5.47 -0.19
C LEU A 128 18.92 5.77 -1.35
N PRO A 129 20.12 5.18 -1.34
CA PRO A 129 21.13 5.42 -2.38
C PRO A 129 20.72 4.85 -3.74
N THR A 130 19.68 4.01 -3.80
CA THR A 130 19.19 3.38 -5.02
C THR A 130 17.68 3.09 -4.93
N TRP A 131 17.08 2.62 -6.02
CA TRP A 131 15.65 2.40 -6.16
C TRP A 131 15.11 1.37 -5.17
N VAL A 132 13.83 1.49 -4.82
CA VAL A 132 13.12 0.52 -3.98
C VAL A 132 12.62 -0.60 -4.87
N ALA A 133 13.17 -1.80 -4.68
CA ALA A 133 12.83 -2.97 -5.48
C ALA A 133 11.61 -3.70 -4.96
N ALA A 134 11.50 -3.81 -3.63
CA ALA A 134 10.36 -4.42 -2.98
C ALA A 134 10.23 -3.88 -1.55
N LEU A 135 9.01 -3.94 -1.06
CA LEU A 135 8.67 -3.70 0.33
C LEU A 135 7.92 -4.91 0.86
N ALA A 136 8.11 -5.21 2.14
CA ALA A 136 7.31 -6.19 2.87
C ALA A 136 7.18 -5.75 4.33
N THR A 137 6.12 -6.14 5.01
CA THR A 137 5.97 -5.95 6.45
C THR A 137 6.11 -7.29 7.17
N THR A 138 6.70 -7.27 8.36
CA THR A 138 6.73 -8.43 9.25
C THR A 138 5.47 -8.45 10.12
N PRO A 139 5.06 -9.61 10.68
CA PRO A 139 3.92 -9.67 11.61
C PRO A 139 4.07 -8.83 12.88
N ARG A 140 5.27 -8.29 13.15
CA ARG A 140 5.53 -7.36 14.26
C ARG A 140 5.58 -5.89 13.79
N GLY A 141 5.07 -5.58 12.61
CA GLY A 141 5.01 -4.22 12.08
C GLY A 141 6.34 -3.67 11.52
N ARG A 142 7.44 -4.41 11.60
CA ARG A 142 8.72 -3.97 10.99
C ARG A 142 8.64 -3.94 9.47
N LEU A 143 9.26 -2.94 8.87
CA LEU A 143 9.35 -2.77 7.43
C LEU A 143 10.63 -3.43 6.90
N VAL A 144 10.50 -4.31 5.92
CA VAL A 144 11.61 -4.87 5.15
C VAL A 144 11.66 -4.17 3.81
N VAL A 145 12.84 -3.66 3.47
CA VAL A 145 13.11 -2.91 2.25
C VAL A 145 14.17 -3.64 1.45
N ALA A 146 13.87 -3.99 0.21
CA ALA A 146 14.88 -4.38 -0.76
C ALA A 146 15.22 -3.17 -1.64
N SER A 147 16.50 -2.80 -1.71
CA SER A 147 16.98 -1.66 -2.48
C SER A 147 18.28 -2.02 -3.19
N GLY A 148 18.27 -2.01 -4.53
CA GLY A 148 19.39 -2.49 -5.32
C GLY A 148 19.74 -3.95 -5.02
N ARG A 149 20.88 -4.18 -4.37
CA ARG A 149 21.33 -5.53 -3.92
C ARG A 149 21.23 -5.72 -2.40
N ASP A 150 20.77 -4.71 -1.68
CA ASP A 150 20.73 -4.70 -0.23
C ASP A 150 19.31 -4.93 0.29
N VAL A 151 19.23 -5.53 1.48
CA VAL A 151 17.98 -5.69 2.24
C VAL A 151 18.17 -5.05 3.61
N THR A 152 17.30 -4.12 3.97
CA THR A 152 17.31 -3.44 5.27
C THR A 152 16.00 -3.72 6.00
N VAL A 153 16.09 -3.93 7.32
CA VAL A 153 14.93 -4.03 8.20
C VAL A 153 14.89 -2.76 9.04
N LEU A 154 13.79 -2.04 8.95
CA LEU A 154 13.52 -0.82 9.70
C LEU A 154 12.50 -1.16 10.80
N ASP A 155 12.81 -0.73 12.02
CA ASP A 155 11.87 -0.83 13.13
C ASP A 155 10.67 0.10 12.88
N PRO A 156 9.49 -0.25 13.42
CA PRO A 156 8.36 0.67 13.42
C PRO A 156 8.77 2.00 14.06
N TYR A 157 8.29 3.08 13.44
CA TYR A 157 8.51 4.47 13.83
C TYR A 157 7.96 4.79 15.21
#